data_AF-A0A2V8WJJ1-F1
#
_entry.id   AF-A0A2V8WJJ1-F1
#
_cell.length_a   1.000
_cell.length_b   1.000
_cell.length_c   1.000
_cell.angle_alpha   90.00
_cell.angle_beta   90.00
_cell.angle_gamma   90.00
#
_symmetry.space_group_name_H-M   'P 1'
#
loop_
_entity.id
_entity.type
_entity.pdbx_description
1 polymer ?
#
loop_
_entity_poly.entity_id
_entity_poly.type
_entity_poly.pdbx_seq_one_letter_code
_entity_poly.pdbx_strand_id
1 'polypeptide(L)' 'QGLGSSSHWIMNGLIQLTFPWLAKSSGAYPFLFFAAMMLLQFFVVLFFYPETKGVTLEQMQHRLGIE' A
#
# COMPACT_ATOMS: atom_id res chain seq x y z
N GLN A 1 -4.91 8.48 12.14
CA GLN A 1 -5.40 7.11 12.42
C GLN A 1 -6.61 6.72 11.54
N GLY A 2 -7.61 7.59 11.35
CA GLY A 2 -8.79 7.28 10.50
C GLY A 2 -8.47 6.99 9.02
N LEU A 3 -7.67 7.84 8.37
CA LEU A 3 -7.31 7.69 6.94
C LEU A 3 -6.59 6.37 6.64
N GLY A 4 -5.60 5.99 7.46
CA GLY A 4 -4.90 4.73 7.29
C GLY A 4 -5.83 3.53 7.43
N SER A 5 -6.71 3.54 8.44
CA SER A 5 -7.68 2.44 8.65
C SER A 5 -8.67 2.34 7.50
N SER A 6 -9.24 3.45 7.04
CA SER A 6 -10.21 3.44 5.93
C SER A 6 -9.58 2.97 4.62
N SER A 7 -8.34 3.38 4.31
CA SER A 7 -7.61 2.88 3.15
C SER A 7 -7.46 1.36 3.16
N HIS A 8 -7.10 0.76 4.31
CA HIS A 8 -6.98 -0.69 4.43
C HIS A 8 -8.33 -1.41 4.26
N TRP A 9 -9.39 -0.90 4.90
CA TRP A 9 -10.72 -1.52 4.79
C TRP A 9 -11.29 -1.47 3.38
N ILE A 10 -11.15 -0.33 2.70
CA ILE A 10 -11.60 -0.17 1.31
C ILE A 10 -10.84 -1.15 0.41
N MET A 11 -9.51 -1.21 0.53
CA MET A 11 -8.70 -2.10 -0.31
C MET A 11 -8.99 -3.58 -0.03
N ASN A 12 -9.19 -3.96 1.24
CA ASN A 12 -9.60 -5.31 1.59
C ASN A 12 -10.94 -5.70 0.94
N GLY A 13 -11.92 -4.80 0.98
CA GLY A 13 -13.21 -5.02 0.31
C GLY A 13 -13.05 -5.21 -1.21
N LEU A 14 -12.22 -4.39 -1.86
CA LEU A 14 -11.93 -4.52 -3.30
C LEU A 14 -11.26 -5.86 -3.64
N ILE A 15 -10.27 -6.29 -2.84
CA ILE A 15 -9.64 -7.59 -3.03
C ILE A 15 -10.67 -8.70 -2.87
N GLN A 16 -11.51 -8.65 -1.84
CA GLN A 16 -12.53 -9.68 -1.59
C GLN A 16 -13.55 -9.80 -2.73
N LEU A 17 -13.91 -8.68 -3.38
CA LEU A 17 -14.83 -8.67 -4.53
C LEU A 17 -14.17 -9.16 -5.83
N THR A 18 -12.90 -8.82 -6.06
CA THR A 18 -12.20 -9.10 -7.33
C THR A 18 -11.50 -10.46 -7.35
N PHE A 19 -11.10 -10.99 -6.18
CA PHE A 19 -10.37 -12.24 -6.05
C PHE A 19 -11.09 -13.46 -6.66
N PRO A 20 -12.42 -13.65 -6.51
CA PRO A 20 -13.11 -14.80 -7.12
C PRO A 20 -13.00 -14.83 -8.65
N TRP A 21 -13.05 -13.65 -9.30
CA TRP A 21 -12.89 -13.53 -10.74
C TRP A 21 -11.47 -13.92 -11.18
N LEU A 22 -10.48 -13.48 -10.41
CA LEU A 22 -9.06 -13.76 -10.65
C LEU A 22 -8.74 -15.26 -10.44
N ALA A 23 -9.31 -15.87 -9.42
CA ALA A 23 -9.10 -17.27 -9.07
C ALA A 23 -9.79 -18.25 -10.05
N LYS A 24 -10.92 -17.86 -10.66
CA LYS A 24 -11.67 -18.71 -11.60
C LYS A 24 -10.91 -18.97 -12.91
N SER A 25 -9.98 -18.09 -13.29
CA SER A 25 -9.20 -18.16 -14.54
C SER A 25 -8.03 -19.15 -14.45
N SER A 26 -7.32 -19.19 -13.31
CA SER A 26 -6.29 -20.17 -12.95
C SER A 26 -5.79 -19.86 -11.53
N GLY A 27 -5.43 -20.89 -10.76
CA GLY A 27 -4.89 -20.71 -9.41
C GLY A 27 -3.58 -19.91 -9.34
N ALA A 28 -2.83 -19.79 -10.44
CA ALA A 28 -1.55 -19.09 -10.48
C ALA A 28 -1.67 -17.56 -10.67
N TYR A 29 -2.74 -17.07 -11.32
CA TYR A 29 -2.87 -15.64 -11.65
C TYR A 29 -2.91 -14.71 -10.43
N PRO A 30 -3.62 -15.04 -9.32
CA PRO A 30 -3.61 -14.19 -8.14
C PRO A 30 -2.20 -14.01 -7.55
N PHE A 31 -1.38 -15.07 -7.53
CA PHE A 31 -0.02 -14.99 -7.01
C PHE A 31 0.87 -14.08 -7.85
N LEU A 32 0.79 -14.19 -9.19
CA LEU A 32 1.54 -13.31 -10.08
C LEU A 32 1.11 -11.85 -9.92
N PHE A 33 -0.19 -11.60 -9.79
CA PHE A 33 -0.73 -10.26 -9.56
C PHE A 33 -0.18 -9.64 -8.25
N PHE A 34 -0.26 -10.37 -7.14
CA PHE A 34 0.26 -9.87 -5.85
C PHE A 34 1.78 -9.71 -5.86
N ALA A 35 2.52 -10.60 -6.55
CA ALA A 35 3.97 -10.45 -6.72
C ALA A 35 4.33 -9.16 -7.48
N ALA A 36 3.60 -8.85 -8.56
CA ALA A 36 3.78 -7.59 -9.29
C ALA A 36 3.47 -6.36 -8.41
N MET A 37 2.42 -6.43 -7.59
CA MET A 37 2.09 -5.37 -6.62
C MET A 37 3.16 -5.19 -5.55
N MET A 38 3.83 -6.26 -5.10
CA MET A 38 4.97 -6.17 -4.18
C MET A 38 6.16 -5.42 -4.80
N LEU A 39 6.46 -5.66 -6.08
CA LEU A 39 7.50 -4.92 -6.79
C LEU A 39 7.14 -3.44 -6.93
N LEU A 40 5.89 -3.15 -7.31
CA LEU A 40 5.39 -1.77 -7.35
C LEU A 40 5.56 -1.08 -5.99
N GLN A 41 5.10 -1.73 -4.91
CA GLN A 41 5.21 -1.22 -3.54
C GLN A 41 6.66 -0.95 -3.14
N PHE A 42 7.59 -1.83 -3.52
CA PHE A 42 9.01 -1.65 -3.25
C PHE A 42 9.54 -0.35 -3.86
N PHE A 43 9.29 -0.10 -5.15
CA PHE A 43 9.74 1.14 -5.79
C PHE A 43 9.04 2.38 -5.22
N VAL A 44 7.76 2.27 -4.87
CA VAL A 44 7.04 3.37 -4.22
C VAL A 44 7.69 3.75 -2.89
N VAL A 45 8.00 2.77 -2.04
CA VAL A 45 8.68 3.02 -0.77
C VAL A 45 10.07 3.58 -1.00
N LEU A 46 10.82 3.02 -1.95
CA LEU A 46 12.19 3.44 -2.25
C LEU A 46 12.29 4.91 -2.68
N PHE A 47 11.33 5.40 -3.48
CA PHE A 47 11.43 6.74 -4.06
C PHE A 47 10.58 7.81 -3.36
N PHE A 48 9.43 7.44 -2.75
CA PHE A 48 8.47 8.43 -2.26
C PHE A 48 8.38 8.52 -0.73
N TYR A 49 8.76 7.46 0.00
CA TYR A 49 8.60 7.44 1.46
C TYR A 49 9.91 7.83 2.14
N PRO A 50 9.95 8.96 2.87
CA PRO A 50 11.13 9.34 3.63
C PRO A 50 11.30 8.41 4.85
N GLU A 51 12.55 8.24 5.28
CA GLU A 51 12.84 7.55 6.55
C GLU A 51 12.28 8.36 7.72
N THR A 52 11.49 7.69 8.57
CA THR A 52 10.78 8.30 9.71
C THR A 52 11.40 7.91 11.05
N LYS A 53 12.34 6.97 11.07
CA LYS A 53 13.01 6.49 12.29
C LYS A 53 13.82 7.61 12.95
N GLY A 54 13.53 7.84 14.24
CA GLY A 54 14.26 8.82 15.06
C GLY A 54 13.92 10.28 14.78
N VAL A 55 12.84 10.54 14.03
CA VAL A 55 12.36 11.89 13.69
C VAL A 55 11.05 12.15 14.45
N THR A 56 10.88 13.35 15.03
CA THR A 56 9.61 13.72 15.69
C THR A 56 8.52 14.03 14.65
N LEU A 57 7.26 14.11 15.10
CA LEU A 57 6.15 14.45 14.20
C LEU A 57 6.31 15.87 13.63
N GLU A 58 6.73 16.84 14.45
CA GLU A 58 6.94 18.23 14.02
C GLU A 58 8.05 18.33 12.96
N GLN A 59 9.16 17.62 13.18
CA GLN A 59 10.25 17.55 12.20
C GLN A 59 9.81 16.89 10.89
N MET A 60 8.92 15.90 10.96
CA MET A 60 8.31 15.29 9.77
C MET A 60 7.38 16.26 9.04
N GLN A 61 6.58 17.05 9.75
CA GLN A 61 5.73 18.08 9.13
C GLN A 61 6.56 19.14 8.41
N HIS A 62 7.67 19.58 9.02
CA HIS A 62 8.63 20.50 8.41
C HIS A 62 9.23 19.95 7.12
N ARG A 63 9.71 18.70 7.16
CA ARG A 63 10.26 18.02 5.97
C ARG A 63 9.26 17.85 4.84
N LEU A 64 7.97 17.72 5.17
CA LEU A 64 6.89 17.53 4.21
C LEU A 64 6.23 18.86 3.79
N GLY A 65 6.62 20.00 4.37
CA GLY A 65 6.09 21.32 4.04
C GLY A 65 4.60 21.51 4.37
N ILE A 66 4.12 20.86 5.45
CA ILE A 66 2.71 20.82 5.88
C ILE A 66 2.51 21.42 7.28
N GLU A 67 3.40 22.34 7.63
CA GLU A 67 3.36 23.18 8.84
C GLU A 67 2.74 24.54 8.55
#